data_AF-A0A9N8PDH3-F1
#
_entry.id   AF-A0A9N8PDH3-F1
#
_cell.length_a   1.000
_cell.length_b   1.000
_cell.length_c   1.000
_cell.angle_alpha   90.00
_cell.angle_beta   90.00
_cell.angle_gamma   90.00
#
_symmetry.space_group_name_H-M   'P 1'
#
loop_
_entity.id
_entity.type
_entity.pdbx_description
1 polymer ?
#
loop_
_entity_poly.entity_id
_entity_poly.type
_entity_poly.pdbx_seq_one_letter_code
_entity_poly.pdbx_strand_id
1 'polypeptide(L)'
;MASSIAMLAAMLYASTALSHPQPIIEASLSPANLAMTWYQAPLAFSESVSTETTCGWAVSTGQLNTTQCYVLRTYALGLHQNEQHSCALKVWDGVSDCSGNGSWTMHAIPGGRGTNCVETGVLDGGNFQHKSCVLTCS
;
A
#
# COMPACT_ATOMS: atom_id res chain seq x y z
N MET A 1 -10.59 -13.13 -83.03
CA MET A 1 -9.12 -13.05 -82.84
C MET A 1 -8.86 -12.03 -81.73
N ALA A 2 -8.23 -12.49 -80.64
CA ALA A 2 -7.61 -11.83 -79.48
C ALA A 2 -8.17 -10.47 -78.99
N SER A 3 -8.83 -10.40 -77.83
CA SER A 3 -8.27 -10.42 -76.45
C SER A 3 -7.87 -9.03 -75.96
N SER A 4 -8.55 -8.51 -74.93
CA SER A 4 -8.07 -7.47 -74.01
C SER A 4 -8.99 -7.40 -72.78
N ILE A 5 -8.76 -8.31 -71.84
CA ILE A 5 -9.24 -8.23 -70.45
C ILE A 5 -8.31 -7.25 -69.72
N ALA A 6 -8.82 -6.13 -69.23
CA ALA A 6 -8.14 -5.19 -68.33
C ALA A 6 -9.20 -4.26 -67.75
N MET A 7 -9.36 -3.98 -66.46
CA MET A 7 -8.68 -4.38 -65.23
C MET A 7 -9.76 -4.31 -64.15
N LEU A 8 -10.10 -5.45 -63.55
CA LEU A 8 -10.77 -5.48 -62.25
C LEU A 8 -9.70 -5.28 -61.16
N ALA A 9 -10.15 -4.81 -59.99
CA ALA A 9 -9.44 -4.79 -58.72
C ALA A 9 -8.49 -3.61 -58.49
N ALA A 10 -9.06 -2.49 -58.06
CA ALA A 10 -8.35 -1.54 -57.22
C ALA A 10 -8.99 -1.55 -55.82
N MET A 11 -8.12 -1.69 -54.81
CA MET A 11 -8.35 -1.38 -53.39
C MET A 11 -9.02 -2.46 -52.53
N LEU A 12 -8.25 -3.50 -52.23
CA LEU A 12 -8.27 -4.18 -50.93
C LEU A 12 -6.88 -4.04 -50.31
N TYR A 13 -6.60 -2.88 -49.69
CA TYR A 13 -5.45 -2.75 -48.81
C TYR A 13 -5.82 -3.38 -47.47
N ALA A 14 -5.28 -4.57 -47.24
CA ALA A 14 -5.35 -5.30 -45.99
C ALA A 14 -4.69 -4.47 -44.87
N SER A 15 -5.47 -4.09 -43.87
CA SER A 15 -4.96 -3.55 -42.60
C SER A 15 -4.59 -4.72 -41.68
N THR A 16 -3.44 -5.36 -41.90
CA THR A 16 -2.87 -6.27 -40.92
C THR A 16 -2.15 -5.46 -39.84
N ALA A 17 -2.94 -4.80 -38.99
CA ALA A 17 -2.43 -4.29 -37.73
C ALA A 17 -2.03 -5.50 -36.87
N LEU A 18 -0.73 -5.82 -36.86
CA LEU A 18 -0.14 -6.74 -35.90
C LEU A 18 -0.33 -6.14 -34.51
N SER A 19 -1.38 -6.57 -33.81
CA SER A 19 -1.54 -6.37 -32.38
C SER A 19 -0.39 -7.11 -31.69
N HIS A 20 0.70 -6.38 -31.44
CA HIS A 20 1.77 -6.89 -30.62
C HIS A 20 1.20 -7.02 -29.20
N PRO A 21 1.19 -8.23 -28.60
CA PRO A 21 0.82 -8.36 -27.20
C PRO A 21 1.81 -7.52 -26.40
N GLN A 22 1.31 -6.47 -25.74
CA GLN A 22 2.13 -5.76 -24.78
C GLN A 22 2.47 -6.76 -23.67
N PRO A 23 3.74 -6.86 -23.24
CA PRO A 23 4.08 -7.67 -22.09
C PRO A 23 3.27 -7.13 -20.92
N ILE A 24 2.35 -7.94 -20.41
CA ILE A 24 1.69 -7.69 -19.14
C ILE A 24 2.82 -7.82 -18.11
N ILE A 25 3.33 -6.69 -17.62
CA ILE A 25 4.09 -6.69 -16.38
C ILE A 25 3.04 -7.01 -15.32
N GLU A 26 2.84 -8.29 -15.05
CA GLU A 26 2.13 -8.72 -13.85
C GLU A 26 2.99 -8.27 -12.68
N ALA A 27 2.69 -7.08 -12.13
CA ALA A 27 3.07 -6.76 -10.77
C ALA A 27 2.61 -7.96 -9.94
N SER A 28 3.55 -8.68 -9.35
CA SER A 28 3.26 -9.89 -8.61
C SER A 28 2.26 -9.54 -7.52
N LEU A 29 0.98 -9.86 -7.75
CA LEU A 29 -0.12 -9.73 -6.79
C LEU A 29 -0.02 -10.77 -5.67
N SER A 30 1.20 -11.27 -5.41
CA SER A 30 1.45 -12.06 -4.21
C SER A 30 1.15 -11.14 -3.02
N PRO A 31 0.33 -11.57 -2.05
CA PRO A 31 0.04 -10.75 -0.88
C PRO A 31 1.35 -10.40 -0.19
N ALA A 32 1.78 -9.15 -0.38
CA ALA A 32 3.04 -8.68 0.17
C ALA A 32 2.83 -8.40 1.66
N ASN A 33 3.28 -9.34 2.49
CA ASN A 33 3.27 -9.10 3.93
C ASN A 33 4.37 -8.09 4.26
N LEU A 34 4.01 -7.01 4.94
CA LEU A 34 4.96 -6.02 5.38
C LEU A 34 5.31 -6.27 6.84
N ALA A 35 6.60 -6.54 7.10
CA ALA A 35 7.08 -6.65 8.46
C ALA A 35 6.91 -5.32 9.20
N MET A 36 6.57 -5.39 10.47
CA MET A 36 6.33 -4.18 11.26
C MET A 36 6.69 -4.34 12.74
N THR A 37 6.87 -3.20 13.41
CA THR A 37 7.09 -3.09 14.86
C THR A 37 6.07 -2.14 15.46
N TRP A 38 5.38 -2.57 16.52
CA TRP A 38 4.40 -1.78 17.26
C TRP A 38 5.11 -0.98 18.34
N TYR A 39 4.77 0.29 18.48
CA TYR A 39 5.43 1.21 19.42
C TYR A 39 4.43 1.87 20.36
N GLN A 40 4.85 2.06 21.61
CA GLN A 40 4.18 2.94 22.57
C GLN A 40 4.94 4.26 22.72
N ALA A 41 4.20 5.32 23.08
CA ALA A 41 4.80 6.59 23.43
C ALA A 41 5.66 6.46 24.70
N PRO A 42 6.77 7.21 24.83
CA PRO A 42 7.46 7.34 26.11
C PRO A 42 6.50 7.87 27.18
N LEU A 43 6.59 7.35 28.41
CA LEU A 43 5.78 7.82 29.54
C LEU A 43 6.11 9.27 29.96
N ALA A 44 7.17 9.85 29.41
CA ALA A 44 7.54 11.24 29.63
C ALA A 44 6.73 12.16 28.69
N PHE A 45 5.63 12.71 29.22
CA PHE A 45 4.78 13.72 28.56
C PHE A 45 5.51 15.04 28.20
N SER A 46 6.81 15.17 28.49
CA SER A 46 7.56 16.43 28.41
C SER A 46 8.60 16.49 27.31
N GLU A 47 8.88 15.40 26.60
CA GLU A 47 9.87 15.41 25.53
C GLU A 47 9.19 15.04 24.21
N SER A 48 9.23 15.97 23.26
CA SER A 48 8.88 15.71 21.88
C SER A 48 9.62 14.46 21.41
N VAL A 49 8.88 13.40 21.11
CA VAL A 49 9.46 12.20 20.49
C VAL A 49 10.11 12.66 19.19
N SER A 50 11.44 12.60 19.11
CA SER A 50 12.13 12.82 17.85
C SER A 50 11.79 11.65 16.93
N THR A 51 10.87 11.91 15.99
CA THR A 51 10.45 10.98 14.95
C THR A 51 11.53 10.73 13.91
N GLU A 52 12.67 11.43 13.99
CA GLU A 52 13.76 11.34 13.03
C GLU A 52 14.61 10.06 13.18
N THR A 53 14.53 9.34 14.29
CA THR A 53 15.29 8.09 14.50
C THR A 53 14.54 6.92 15.13
N THR A 54 13.46 7.16 15.88
CA THR A 54 12.69 6.07 16.52
C THR A 54 11.19 6.36 16.50
N CYS A 55 10.35 5.38 16.17
CA CYS A 55 8.90 5.53 16.22
C CYS A 55 8.32 5.50 17.66
N GLY A 56 9.18 5.43 18.69
CA GLY A 56 8.81 5.28 20.11
C GLY A 56 9.51 4.09 20.78
N TRP A 57 8.89 3.51 21.81
CA TRP A 57 9.36 2.29 22.47
C TRP A 57 8.73 1.04 21.85
N ALA A 58 9.54 0.18 21.25
CA ALA A 58 9.06 -1.06 20.64
C ALA A 58 8.44 -1.97 21.71
N VAL A 59 7.20 -2.42 21.49
CA VAL A 59 6.48 -3.31 22.41
C VAL A 59 6.15 -4.67 21.80
N SER A 60 6.13 -4.76 20.46
CA SER A 60 5.85 -6.00 19.76
C SER A 60 6.31 -5.91 18.30
N THR A 61 6.52 -7.05 17.65
CA THR A 61 6.81 -7.16 16.23
C THR A 61 5.79 -8.07 15.56
N GLY A 62 5.52 -7.84 14.28
CA GLY A 62 4.56 -8.66 13.53
C GLY A 62 4.62 -8.40 12.02
N GLN A 63 3.55 -8.76 11.33
CA GLN A 63 3.37 -8.50 9.91
C GLN A 63 1.96 -7.97 9.66
N LEU A 64 1.86 -7.02 8.73
CA LEU A 64 0.58 -6.61 8.15
C LEU A 64 0.43 -7.29 6.80
N ASN A 65 -0.65 -8.03 6.63
CA ASN A 65 -0.99 -8.63 5.35
C ASN A 65 -1.83 -7.64 4.53
N THR A 66 -1.62 -7.64 3.21
CA THR A 66 -2.42 -6.80 2.30
C THR A 66 -3.90 -7.09 2.42
N THR A 67 -4.73 -6.05 2.30
CA THR A 67 -6.21 -6.10 2.29
C THR A 67 -6.89 -6.61 3.57
N GLN A 68 -6.13 -6.94 4.62
CA GLN A 68 -6.69 -7.29 5.92
C GLN A 68 -6.87 -6.05 6.78
N CYS A 69 -7.97 -6.02 7.55
CA CYS A 69 -8.24 -4.97 8.52
C CYS A 69 -7.59 -5.29 9.87
N TYR A 70 -6.89 -4.32 10.44
CA TYR A 70 -6.25 -4.43 11.75
C TYR A 70 -6.75 -3.32 12.67
N VAL A 71 -7.05 -3.67 13.92
CA VAL A 71 -7.33 -2.69 14.98
C VAL A 71 -6.02 -2.19 15.56
N LEU A 72 -5.84 -0.88 15.59
CA LEU A 72 -4.64 -0.24 16.13
C LEU A 72 -4.81 -0.03 17.63
N ARG A 73 -3.85 -0.52 18.40
CA ARG A 73 -3.86 -0.48 19.88
C ARG A 73 -2.63 0.22 20.47
N THR A 74 -1.75 0.73 19.62
CA THR A 74 -0.47 1.30 20.04
C THR A 74 -0.22 2.62 19.37
N TYR A 75 0.59 3.45 20.01
CA TYR A 75 0.84 4.83 19.61
C TYR A 75 1.36 4.98 18.17
N ALA A 76 2.26 4.10 17.74
CA ALA A 76 2.87 4.18 16.42
C ALA A 76 3.19 2.80 15.83
N LEU A 77 3.40 2.78 14.52
CA LEU A 77 3.81 1.64 13.71
C LEU A 77 5.14 1.99 13.03
N GLY A 78 6.15 1.13 13.16
CA GLY A 78 7.31 1.15 12.29
C GLY A 78 7.14 0.10 11.21
N LEU A 79 6.95 0.54 9.97
CA LEU A 79 6.70 -0.29 8.81
C LEU A 79 8.03 -0.50 8.08
N HIS A 80 8.52 -1.74 8.07
CA HIS A 80 9.81 -2.07 7.45
C HIS A 80 9.63 -2.13 5.94
N GLN A 81 10.29 -1.22 5.23
CA GLN A 81 10.23 -1.15 3.78
C GLN A 81 10.74 -2.44 3.15
N ASN A 82 10.21 -2.73 1.98
CA ASN A 82 10.58 -3.87 1.17
C ASN A 82 11.14 -3.33 -0.16
N GLU A 83 12.25 -3.86 -0.66
CA GLU A 83 12.87 -3.36 -1.90
C GLU A 83 12.07 -3.73 -3.15
N GLN A 84 11.30 -4.81 -3.08
CA GLN A 84 10.53 -5.35 -4.18
C GLN A 84 9.15 -4.71 -4.33
N HIS A 85 8.62 -4.09 -3.27
CA HIS A 85 7.24 -3.59 -3.23
C HIS A 85 7.16 -2.21 -2.59
N SER A 86 6.32 -1.35 -3.17
CA SER A 86 5.86 -0.14 -2.48
C SER A 86 4.49 -0.40 -1.88
N CYS A 87 4.24 0.17 -0.70
CA CYS A 87 2.97 -0.02 -0.01
C CYS A 87 2.33 1.32 0.36
N ALA A 88 1.06 1.26 0.70
CA ALA A 88 0.32 2.35 1.30
C ALA A 88 -0.51 1.82 2.47
N LEU A 89 -0.44 2.51 3.60
CA LEU A 89 -1.26 2.21 4.76
C LEU A 89 -2.41 3.21 4.83
N LYS A 90 -3.64 2.69 4.75
CA LYS A 90 -4.84 3.47 5.05
C LYS A 90 -5.14 3.34 6.54
N VAL A 91 -5.19 4.46 7.25
CA VAL A 91 -5.55 4.52 8.67
C VAL A 91 -6.87 5.24 8.82
N TRP A 92 -7.80 4.63 9.53
CA TRP A 92 -9.07 5.24 9.90
C TRP A 92 -9.06 5.71 11.34
N ASP A 93 -9.74 6.83 11.57
CA ASP A 93 -10.00 7.43 12.86
C ASP A 93 -11.46 7.20 13.27
N GLY A 94 -11.67 6.83 14.53
CA GLY A 94 -12.99 6.64 15.13
C GLY A 94 -13.66 5.29 14.83
N VAL A 95 -13.00 4.40 14.08
CA VAL A 95 -13.54 3.07 13.73
C VAL A 95 -12.52 1.96 13.97
N SER A 96 -13.01 0.76 14.32
CA SER A 96 -12.19 -0.43 14.61
C SER A 96 -12.43 -1.57 13.61
N ASP A 97 -13.12 -1.31 12.50
CA ASP A 97 -13.58 -2.34 11.56
C ASP A 97 -13.26 -2.02 10.10
N CYS A 98 -12.52 -0.93 9.84
CA CYS A 98 -12.20 -0.44 8.50
C CYS A 98 -13.43 -0.21 7.60
N SER A 99 -14.63 -0.01 8.17
CA SER A 99 -15.91 0.07 7.43
C SER A 99 -16.12 1.37 6.64
N GLY A 100 -15.13 2.26 6.57
CA GLY A 100 -15.22 3.49 5.75
C GLY A 100 -16.04 4.63 6.36
N ASN A 101 -16.76 4.40 7.47
CA ASN A 101 -17.59 5.42 8.13
C ASN A 101 -16.78 6.45 8.94
N GLY A 102 -15.53 6.17 9.26
CA GLY A 102 -14.60 7.11 9.92
C GLY A 102 -13.80 7.96 8.93
N SER A 103 -13.24 9.08 9.40
CA SER A 103 -12.21 9.81 8.67
C SER A 103 -10.99 8.93 8.45
N TRP A 104 -10.24 9.15 7.37
CA TRP A 104 -9.07 8.33 7.08
C TRP A 104 -7.92 9.15 6.47
N THR A 105 -6.72 8.66 6.69
CA THR A 105 -5.47 9.18 6.14
C THR A 105 -4.72 8.07 5.40
N MET A 106 -4.05 8.42 4.30
CA MET A 106 -3.18 7.51 3.55
C MET A 106 -1.72 7.85 3.83
N HIS A 107 -0.94 6.84 4.21
CA HIS A 107 0.51 6.95 4.40
C HIS A 107 1.23 6.15 3.32
N ALA A 108 2.04 6.83 2.50
CA ALA A 108 2.88 6.18 1.51
C ALA A 108 4.09 5.51 2.19
N ILE A 109 4.40 4.28 1.78
CA ILE A 109 5.55 3.50 2.25
C ILE A 109 6.36 3.14 1.00
N PRO A 110 7.38 3.94 0.66
CA PRO A 110 8.17 3.69 -0.54
C PRO A 110 8.93 2.37 -0.40
N GLY A 111 9.25 1.76 -1.54
CA GLY A 111 10.14 0.60 -1.58
C GLY A 111 11.55 0.98 -1.12
N GLY A 112 12.22 0.10 -0.39
CA GLY A 112 13.54 0.36 0.18
C GLY A 112 13.91 -0.59 1.32
N ARG A 113 14.92 -0.21 2.11
CA ARG A 113 15.40 -0.95 3.31
C ARG A 113 15.20 -0.18 4.62
N GLY A 114 14.52 0.95 4.58
CA GLY A 114 14.28 1.79 5.75
C GLY A 114 13.07 1.35 6.57
N THR A 115 12.77 2.12 7.61
CA THR A 115 11.53 2.00 8.38
C THR A 115 10.74 3.29 8.23
N ASN A 116 9.46 3.18 7.88
CA ASN A 116 8.55 4.30 7.86
C ASN A 116 7.71 4.33 9.14
N CYS A 117 7.80 5.42 9.91
CA CYS A 117 7.02 5.58 11.13
C CYS A 117 5.65 6.20 10.81
N VAL A 118 4.58 5.54 11.27
CA VAL A 118 3.22 6.05 11.21
C VAL A 118 2.69 6.22 12.62
N GLU A 119 2.50 7.47 13.04
CA GLU A 119 1.85 7.79 14.31
C GLU A 119 0.35 7.59 14.20
N THR A 120 -0.19 6.76 15.07
CA THR A 120 -1.63 6.52 15.19
C THR A 120 -2.20 7.39 16.31
N GLY A 121 -1.42 7.72 17.34
CA GLY A 121 -1.88 8.47 18.51
C GLY A 121 -2.70 7.66 19.51
N VAL A 122 -2.81 6.33 19.34
CA VAL A 122 -3.52 5.43 20.27
C VAL A 122 -2.66 5.15 21.52
N LEU A 123 -2.96 5.78 22.65
CA LEU A 123 -2.18 5.69 23.88
C LEU A 123 -2.78 4.74 24.93
N ASP A 124 -4.03 4.35 24.74
CA ASP A 124 -4.88 3.72 25.74
C ASP A 124 -5.23 2.25 25.42
N GLY A 125 -4.46 1.62 24.51
CA GLY A 125 -4.75 0.25 24.07
C GLY A 125 -5.95 0.12 23.13
N GLY A 126 -6.52 1.25 22.68
CA GLY A 126 -7.71 1.30 21.83
C GLY A 126 -9.03 1.33 22.61
N ASN A 127 -9.02 1.69 23.90
CA ASN A 127 -10.21 1.71 24.75
C ASN A 127 -11.14 2.90 24.45
N PHE A 128 -10.58 4.07 24.19
CA PHE A 128 -11.28 5.31 23.84
C PHE A 128 -10.86 5.82 22.46
N GLN A 129 -9.59 5.60 22.08
CA GLN A 129 -9.07 5.97 20.77
C GLN A 129 -9.18 4.80 19.80
N HIS A 130 -10.30 4.74 19.07
CA HIS A 130 -10.54 3.71 18.08
C HIS A 130 -9.88 4.06 16.76
N LYS A 131 -8.94 3.23 16.32
CA LYS A 131 -8.35 3.34 14.99
C LYS A 131 -8.19 1.96 14.37
N SER A 132 -8.26 1.91 13.05
CA SER A 132 -8.01 0.69 12.28
C SER A 132 -7.20 1.00 11.03
N CYS A 133 -6.54 -0.01 10.46
CA CYS A 133 -5.80 0.17 9.22
C CYS A 133 -5.93 -1.01 8.26
N VAL A 134 -5.62 -0.72 6.99
CA VAL A 134 -5.47 -1.70 5.91
C VAL A 134 -4.22 -1.34 5.13
N LEU A 135 -3.42 -2.36 4.84
CA LEU A 135 -2.25 -2.27 3.99
C LEU A 135 -2.60 -2.64 2.54
N THR A 136 -2.09 -1.89 1.58
CA THR A 136 -2.10 -2.26 0.16
C THR A 136 -0.68 -2.13 -0.37
N CYS A 137 -0.21 -3.12 -1.14
CA CYS A 137 1.12 -3.11 -1.74
C CYS A 137 1.02 -3.42 -3.24
N SER A 138 1.98 -2.91 -4.01
CA SER A 138 2.13 -3.11 -5.46
C SER A 138 3.58 -3.36 -5.83
#